data_AF-A0A1L3SR29-F1
#
_entry.id   AF-A0A1L3SR29-F1
#
_cell.length_a   1.000
_cell.length_b   1.000
_cell.length_c   1.000
_cell.angle_alpha   90.00
_cell.angle_beta   90.00
_cell.angle_gamma   90.00
#
_symmetry.space_group_name_H-M   'P 1'
#
loop_
_entity.id
_entity.type
_entity.pdbx_description
1 polymer ?
#
loop_
_entity_poly.entity_id
_entity_poly.type
_entity_poly.pdbx_seq_one_letter_code
_entity_poly.pdbx_strand_id
1 'polypeptide(L)'
;MEQYKPKYVQYLSKILDGVDPGDEAQIEAGYDRLRAANEKMLDNNKHLSETGQAEELRAAVEAVIRDHRESRMGMPAAETLPEEAPVQSNRAEPVADGKNRSTRALPVVAGVVIGLALGAAGLGALAAASVVDISYGDRARIRTVLYDEFRTSTPAFESARSFLDVAEAGVKRLQAENAARLTKLAGGKFIPIGRIDANLQKQAPKNLPEGTRILVRANKEAYKVIVHGPFCRYAYVFAPELIDPKRVKDGLNCTAFGRWNEAGLKF
;
A
#
# COMPACT_ATOMS: atom_id res chain seq x y z
N MET A 1 -30.21 -8.34 -6.73
CA MET A 1 -29.54 -9.60 -6.28
C MET A 1 -28.26 -9.94 -7.06
N GLU A 2 -28.30 -10.31 -8.34
CA GLU A 2 -27.13 -10.79 -9.13
C GLU A 2 -25.92 -9.83 -9.15
N GLN A 3 -26.16 -8.52 -9.17
CA GLN A 3 -25.10 -7.51 -9.22
C GLN A 3 -24.13 -7.51 -8.02
N TYR A 4 -24.56 -8.02 -6.86
CA TYR A 4 -23.77 -7.97 -5.62
C TYR A 4 -23.01 -9.27 -5.34
N LYS A 5 -23.44 -10.37 -5.97
CA LYS A 5 -22.92 -11.72 -5.75
C LYS A 5 -21.41 -11.83 -6.00
N PRO A 6 -20.82 -11.29 -7.09
CA PRO A 6 -19.38 -11.42 -7.32
C PRO A 6 -18.52 -10.78 -6.22
N LYS A 7 -18.99 -9.69 -5.62
CA LYS A 7 -18.30 -9.05 -4.49
C LYS A 7 -18.35 -9.97 -3.28
N TYR A 8 -19.52 -10.42 -2.84
CA TYR A 8 -19.60 -11.30 -1.66
C TYR A 8 -18.84 -12.62 -1.84
N VAL A 9 -18.73 -13.17 -3.05
CA VAL A 9 -17.86 -14.33 -3.34
C VAL A 9 -16.39 -14.02 -3.04
N GLN A 10 -15.87 -12.88 -3.54
CA GLN A 10 -14.49 -12.48 -3.25
C GLN A 10 -14.26 -12.23 -1.76
N TYR A 11 -15.25 -11.69 -1.04
CA TYR A 11 -15.15 -11.44 0.39
C TYR A 11 -15.15 -12.74 1.19
N LEU A 12 -16.04 -13.68 0.84
CA LEU A 12 -16.07 -15.00 1.46
C LEU A 12 -14.74 -15.73 1.25
N SER A 13 -14.18 -15.69 0.03
CA SER A 13 -12.86 -16.28 -0.27
C SER A 13 -11.74 -15.71 0.60
N LYS A 14 -11.74 -14.40 0.87
CA LYS A 14 -10.77 -13.78 1.79
C LYS A 14 -10.97 -14.16 3.25
N ILE A 15 -12.23 -14.30 3.69
CA ILE A 15 -12.56 -14.71 5.07
C ILE A 15 -12.12 -16.15 5.33
N LEU A 16 -12.21 -16.99 4.31
CA LEU A 16 -11.83 -18.41 4.34
C LEU A 16 -10.37 -18.66 3.92
N ASP A 17 -9.60 -17.62 3.61
CA ASP A 17 -8.19 -17.77 3.24
C ASP A 17 -7.40 -18.37 4.43
N GLY A 18 -6.74 -19.50 4.18
CA GLY A 18 -6.02 -20.26 5.22
C GLY A 18 -6.91 -21.06 6.19
N VAL A 19 -8.24 -21.10 5.99
CA VAL A 19 -9.13 -22.01 6.73
C VAL A 19 -9.05 -23.42 6.14
N ASP A 20 -8.91 -24.43 6.99
CA ASP A 20 -8.95 -25.84 6.57
C ASP A 20 -10.33 -26.16 5.94
N PRO A 21 -10.41 -26.61 4.67
CA PRO A 21 -11.67 -26.95 4.04
C PRO A 21 -12.42 -28.11 4.70
N GLY A 22 -11.78 -28.91 5.57
CA GLY A 22 -12.41 -29.95 6.38
C GLY A 22 -12.93 -29.47 7.75
N ASP A 23 -12.56 -28.25 8.18
CA ASP A 23 -13.01 -27.69 9.46
C ASP A 23 -14.33 -26.93 9.29
N GLU A 24 -15.44 -27.67 9.39
CA GLU A 24 -16.79 -27.11 9.27
C GLU A 24 -17.06 -25.97 10.26
N ALA A 25 -16.49 -26.03 11.46
CA ALA A 25 -16.71 -25.01 12.48
C ALA A 25 -16.06 -23.69 12.09
N GLN A 26 -14.85 -23.72 11.53
CA GLN A 26 -14.18 -22.51 11.04
C GLN A 26 -14.86 -21.93 9.79
N ILE A 27 -15.44 -22.78 8.94
CA ILE A 27 -16.15 -22.35 7.73
C ILE A 27 -17.48 -21.69 8.09
N GLU A 28 -18.27 -22.28 9.00
CA GLU A 28 -19.50 -21.67 9.50
C GLU A 28 -19.21 -20.35 10.23
N ALA A 29 -18.12 -20.28 11.02
CA ALA A 29 -17.64 -19.03 11.58
C ALA A 29 -17.21 -18.00 10.50
N GLY A 30 -16.80 -18.46 9.31
CA GLY A 30 -16.57 -17.60 8.14
C GLY A 30 -17.87 -17.01 7.57
N TYR A 31 -18.93 -17.81 7.47
CA TYR A 31 -20.25 -17.32 7.04
C TYR A 31 -20.82 -16.28 8.01
N ASP A 32 -20.70 -16.53 9.32
CA ASP A 32 -21.17 -15.57 10.33
C ASP A 32 -20.37 -14.26 10.28
N ARG A 33 -19.08 -14.33 10.01
CA ARG A 33 -18.25 -13.13 9.74
C ARG A 33 -18.74 -12.37 8.51
N LEU A 34 -19.14 -13.06 7.44
CA LEU A 34 -19.68 -12.41 6.24
C LEU A 34 -21.02 -11.72 6.53
N ARG A 35 -21.93 -12.35 7.27
CA ARG A 35 -23.21 -11.77 7.71
C ARG A 35 -23.01 -10.55 8.60
N ALA A 36 -22.16 -10.67 9.62
CA ALA A 36 -21.86 -9.58 10.54
C ALA A 36 -21.22 -8.38 9.83
N ALA A 37 -20.35 -8.63 8.85
CA ALA A 37 -19.76 -7.57 8.04
C ALA A 37 -20.83 -6.85 7.18
N ASN A 38 -21.78 -7.60 6.63
CA ASN A 38 -22.92 -7.01 5.90
C ASN A 38 -23.81 -6.16 6.81
N GLU A 39 -24.19 -6.65 7.99
CA GLU A 39 -25.03 -5.86 8.91
C GLU A 39 -24.30 -4.60 9.40
N LYS A 40 -23.03 -4.71 9.78
CA LYS A 40 -22.22 -3.55 10.17
C LYS A 40 -22.14 -2.50 9.06
N MET A 41 -22.05 -2.94 7.81
CA MET A 41 -22.08 -2.05 6.65
C MET A 41 -23.45 -1.38 6.50
N LEU A 42 -24.56 -2.11 6.64
CA LEU A 42 -25.90 -1.54 6.59
C LEU A 42 -26.10 -0.49 7.70
N ASP A 43 -25.65 -0.77 8.92
CA ASP A 43 -25.70 0.15 10.05
C ASP A 43 -24.94 1.46 9.78
N ASN A 44 -23.75 1.34 9.16
CA ASN A 44 -22.92 2.48 8.78
C ASN A 44 -23.50 3.26 7.58
N ASN A 45 -24.45 2.68 6.83
CA ASN A 45 -24.99 3.22 5.59
C ASN A 45 -26.52 3.23 5.61
N LYS A 46 -27.11 3.97 6.56
CA LYS A 46 -28.58 4.04 6.77
C LYS A 46 -29.41 4.30 5.51
N HIS A 47 -28.87 5.03 4.53
CA HIS A 47 -29.53 5.27 3.23
C HIS A 47 -29.80 3.97 2.43
N LEU A 48 -29.02 2.91 2.62
CA LEU A 48 -29.25 1.59 2.01
C LEU A 48 -30.44 0.87 2.65
N SER A 49 -30.69 1.13 3.93
CA SER A 49 -31.89 0.64 4.64
C SER A 49 -33.15 1.37 4.19
N GLU A 50 -33.06 2.68 3.96
CA GLU A 50 -34.19 3.53 3.53
C GLU A 50 -34.64 3.27 2.08
N THR A 51 -33.73 2.77 1.24
CA THR A 51 -33.99 2.49 -0.18
C THR A 51 -34.48 1.06 -0.47
N GLY A 52 -34.69 0.24 0.56
CA GLY A 52 -35.06 -1.17 0.42
C GLY A 52 -33.91 -2.08 -0.06
N GLN A 53 -32.71 -1.53 -0.29
CA GLN A 53 -31.54 -2.28 -0.78
C GLN A 53 -30.94 -3.21 0.30
N ALA A 54 -31.24 -2.97 1.58
CA ALA A 54 -30.78 -3.82 2.68
C ALA A 54 -31.22 -5.28 2.53
N GLU A 55 -32.46 -5.53 2.09
CA GLU A 55 -32.96 -6.89 1.90
C GLU A 55 -32.27 -7.59 0.72
N GLU A 56 -32.01 -6.86 -0.36
CA GLU A 56 -31.26 -7.39 -1.50
C GLU A 56 -29.81 -7.77 -1.15
N LEU A 57 -29.17 -6.99 -0.29
CA LEU A 57 -27.80 -7.23 0.15
C LEU A 57 -27.73 -8.45 1.10
N ARG A 58 -28.68 -8.57 2.03
CA ARG A 58 -28.82 -9.77 2.87
C ARG A 58 -29.09 -11.01 2.02
N ALA A 59 -30.00 -10.91 1.04
CA ALA A 59 -30.28 -12.01 0.13
C ALA A 59 -29.06 -12.41 -0.72
N ALA A 60 -28.24 -11.45 -1.14
CA ALA A 60 -27.00 -11.73 -1.87
C ALA A 60 -25.94 -12.45 -1.01
N VAL A 61 -25.82 -12.09 0.27
CA VAL A 61 -24.95 -12.79 1.24
C VAL A 61 -25.38 -14.24 1.39
N GLU A 62 -26.68 -14.48 1.65
CA GLU A 62 -27.19 -15.85 1.80
C GLU A 62 -27.09 -16.66 0.51
N ALA A 63 -27.25 -16.03 -0.66
CA ALA A 63 -27.05 -16.69 -1.94
C ALA A 63 -25.59 -17.16 -2.11
N VAL A 64 -24.60 -16.33 -1.75
CA VAL A 64 -23.19 -16.74 -1.80
C VAL A 64 -22.87 -17.86 -0.81
N ILE A 65 -23.40 -17.79 0.40
CA ILE A 65 -23.22 -18.84 1.42
C ILE A 65 -23.82 -20.15 0.93
N ARG A 66 -25.04 -20.12 0.37
CA ARG A 66 -25.70 -21.31 -0.18
C ARG A 66 -24.90 -21.92 -1.33
N ASP A 67 -24.50 -21.12 -2.31
CA ASP A 67 -23.71 -21.60 -3.45
C ASP A 67 -22.38 -22.22 -3.00
N HIS A 68 -21.73 -21.64 -1.99
CA HIS A 68 -20.50 -22.20 -1.42
C HIS A 68 -20.75 -23.50 -0.63
N ARG A 69 -21.87 -23.63 0.07
CA ARG A 69 -22.26 -24.91 0.71
C ARG A 69 -22.56 -25.99 -0.33
N GLU A 70 -23.29 -25.65 -1.38
CA GLU A 70 -23.63 -26.57 -2.48
C GLU A 70 -22.39 -27.05 -3.23
N SER A 71 -21.44 -26.15 -3.52
CA SER A 71 -20.18 -26.52 -4.17
C SER A 71 -19.32 -27.47 -3.32
N ARG A 72 -19.38 -27.33 -1.99
CA ARG A 72 -18.70 -28.24 -1.05
C ARG A 72 -19.40 -29.61 -0.94
N MET A 73 -20.73 -29.64 -0.94
CA MET A 73 -21.51 -30.89 -0.90
C MET A 73 -21.46 -31.68 -2.23
N GLY A 74 -21.16 -31.01 -3.34
CA GLY A 74 -20.98 -31.64 -4.66
C GLY A 74 -19.61 -32.27 -4.89
N MET A 75 -18.66 -32.16 -3.95
CA MET A 75 -17.37 -32.85 -4.01
C MET A 75 -17.46 -34.18 -3.25
N PRO A 76 -17.27 -35.35 -3.90
CA PRO A 76 -17.13 -36.59 -3.16
C PRO A 76 -15.87 -36.54 -2.29
N ALA A 77 -15.98 -37.01 -1.05
CA ALA A 77 -14.84 -37.25 -0.20
C ALA A 77 -13.95 -38.34 -0.81
N ALA A 78 -12.64 -38.04 -0.91
CA ALA A 78 -11.52 -38.87 -1.36
C ALA A 78 -11.30 -39.00 -2.88
N GLU A 79 -10.39 -38.16 -3.40
CA GLU A 79 -9.28 -38.64 -4.21
C GLU A 79 -8.02 -37.86 -3.82
N THR A 80 -7.11 -38.54 -3.13
CA THR A 80 -5.70 -38.18 -3.03
C THR A 80 -5.18 -37.79 -4.41
N LEU A 81 -4.74 -36.54 -4.57
CA LEU A 81 -4.00 -36.09 -5.74
C LEU A 81 -2.80 -37.03 -5.97
N PRO A 82 -2.61 -37.58 -7.18
CA PRO A 82 -1.32 -38.08 -7.58
C PRO A 82 -0.35 -36.90 -7.59
N GLU A 83 0.75 -37.09 -6.87
CA GLU A 83 1.98 -36.30 -6.91
C GLU A 83 2.36 -35.93 -8.35
N GLU A 84 2.06 -34.70 -8.76
CA GLU A 84 2.71 -34.08 -9.91
C GLU A 84 3.99 -33.37 -9.44
N ALA A 85 5.08 -33.78 -10.09
CA ALA A 85 6.47 -33.53 -9.77
C ALA A 85 6.86 -32.05 -9.51
N PRO A 86 7.93 -31.81 -8.73
CA PRO A 86 8.39 -30.47 -8.40
C PRO A 86 8.97 -29.75 -9.62
N VAL A 87 8.37 -28.61 -9.99
CA VAL A 87 9.01 -27.63 -10.87
C VAL A 87 10.20 -27.04 -10.11
N GLN A 88 11.40 -27.39 -10.57
CA GLN A 88 12.68 -26.84 -10.14
C GLN A 88 12.64 -25.31 -10.10
N SER A 89 12.67 -24.75 -8.89
CA SER A 89 13.15 -23.39 -8.68
C SER A 89 14.66 -23.47 -8.43
N ASN A 90 15.44 -23.17 -9.47
CA ASN A 90 16.85 -22.85 -9.32
C ASN A 90 16.98 -21.60 -8.44
N ARG A 91 17.19 -21.80 -7.15
CA ARG A 91 17.69 -20.76 -6.25
C ARG A 91 19.05 -21.18 -5.73
N ALA A 92 20.05 -20.47 -6.20
CA ALA A 92 21.44 -20.58 -5.81
C ALA A 92 21.60 -20.53 -4.28
N GLU A 93 22.44 -21.44 -3.79
CA GLU A 93 23.03 -21.43 -2.46
C GLU A 93 23.75 -20.10 -2.17
N PRO A 94 23.71 -19.61 -0.93
CA PRO A 94 24.84 -18.90 -0.36
C PRO A 94 25.63 -19.86 0.53
N VAL A 95 26.84 -20.20 0.07
CA VAL A 95 27.91 -20.75 0.91
C VAL A 95 28.26 -19.69 1.96
N ALA A 96 28.12 -20.03 3.24
CA ALA A 96 28.74 -19.30 4.33
C ALA A 96 29.55 -20.29 5.18
N ASP A 97 30.85 -20.34 4.89
CA ASP A 97 31.87 -20.86 5.79
C ASP A 97 32.19 -19.78 6.83
N GLY A 98 32.37 -20.17 8.09
CA GLY A 98 32.52 -19.21 9.19
C GLY A 98 32.51 -19.81 10.60
N LYS A 99 33.50 -20.64 10.89
CA LYS A 99 33.83 -21.27 12.19
C LYS A 99 33.89 -20.29 13.39
N ASN A 100 33.30 -20.78 14.49
CA ASN A 100 33.88 -20.91 15.85
C ASN A 100 33.67 -19.87 16.98
N ARG A 101 33.38 -20.49 18.15
CA ARG A 101 33.51 -20.10 19.58
C ARG A 101 32.40 -19.24 20.18
N SER A 102 31.90 -19.46 21.40
CA SER A 102 32.06 -20.50 22.42
C SER A 102 31.13 -20.14 23.59
N THR A 103 30.36 -21.12 24.07
CA THR A 103 29.92 -21.35 25.46
C THR A 103 29.58 -20.18 26.41
N ARG A 104 28.32 -20.13 26.87
CA ARG A 104 27.96 -20.42 28.27
C ARG A 104 26.44 -20.57 28.44
N ALA A 105 26.07 -21.69 29.04
CA ALA A 105 24.73 -22.11 29.45
C ALA A 105 24.45 -21.69 30.91
N LEU A 106 23.16 -21.58 31.28
CA LEU A 106 22.49 -22.22 32.44
C LEU A 106 21.05 -21.62 32.66
N PRO A 107 20.13 -22.33 33.36
CA PRO A 107 18.80 -22.69 32.83
C PRO A 107 17.59 -22.42 33.77
N VAL A 108 16.39 -22.66 33.21
CA VAL A 108 15.16 -23.30 33.77
C VAL A 108 14.55 -22.80 35.09
N VAL A 109 13.26 -22.40 35.04
CA VAL A 109 12.07 -23.00 35.74
C VAL A 109 10.82 -22.53 34.96
N ALA A 110 10.18 -23.30 34.07
CA ALA A 110 9.15 -24.33 34.29
C ALA A 110 7.91 -23.86 35.10
N GLY A 111 6.81 -23.55 34.39
CA GLY A 111 5.51 -23.20 34.97
C GLY A 111 4.33 -23.30 33.97
N VAL A 112 4.06 -24.52 33.50
CA VAL A 112 2.77 -25.13 33.10
C VAL A 112 1.58 -24.16 32.92
N VAL A 113 1.19 -23.85 31.68
CA VAL A 113 0.01 -24.43 30.97
C VAL A 113 -1.27 -24.37 31.81
N ILE A 114 -2.07 -23.32 31.63
CA ILE A 114 -3.55 -23.28 31.68
C ILE A 114 -3.92 -21.85 31.23
N GLY A 115 -4.69 -21.73 30.15
CA GLY A 115 -5.20 -20.43 29.68
C GLY A 115 -5.35 -20.27 28.16
N LEU A 116 -5.03 -21.28 27.35
CA LEU A 116 -5.41 -21.33 25.93
C LEU A 116 -6.87 -21.77 25.81
N ALA A 117 -7.81 -20.89 26.16
CA ALA A 117 -9.23 -21.05 25.83
C ALA A 117 -10.06 -19.76 25.82
N LEU A 118 -9.49 -18.59 26.14
CA LEU A 118 -10.21 -17.30 26.09
C LEU A 118 -9.49 -16.20 25.29
N GLY A 119 -8.40 -16.55 24.58
CA GLY A 119 -7.56 -15.61 23.84
C GLY A 119 -7.79 -15.54 22.33
N ALA A 120 -8.74 -16.31 21.77
CA ALA A 120 -9.01 -16.32 20.33
C ALA A 120 -10.16 -15.37 19.92
N ALA A 121 -11.06 -15.01 20.85
CA ALA A 121 -12.19 -14.12 20.54
C ALA A 121 -11.80 -12.63 20.47
N GLY A 122 -10.70 -12.22 21.11
CA GLY A 122 -10.31 -10.80 21.19
C GLY A 122 -9.46 -10.29 20.01
N LEU A 123 -8.70 -11.17 19.35
CA LEU A 123 -7.78 -10.76 18.27
C LEU A 123 -8.40 -10.90 16.87
N GLY A 124 -9.43 -11.73 16.68
CA GLY A 124 -10.15 -11.83 15.40
C GLY A 124 -11.04 -10.62 15.09
N ALA A 125 -11.58 -9.96 16.13
CA ALA A 125 -12.49 -8.81 15.96
C ALA A 125 -11.77 -7.54 15.47
N LEU A 126 -10.50 -7.35 15.86
CA LEU A 126 -9.71 -6.17 15.49
C LEU A 126 -9.10 -6.27 14.08
N ALA A 127 -8.80 -7.49 13.61
CA ALA A 127 -8.38 -7.72 12.23
C ALA A 127 -9.55 -7.56 11.23
N ALA A 128 -10.77 -7.98 11.61
CA ALA A 128 -11.95 -7.78 10.77
C ALA A 128 -12.37 -6.30 10.64
N ALA A 129 -12.05 -5.46 11.63
CA ALA A 129 -12.38 -4.04 11.60
C ALA A 129 -11.46 -3.19 10.71
N SER A 130 -10.25 -3.68 10.38
CA SER A 130 -9.26 -2.95 9.58
C SER A 130 -9.05 -3.49 8.16
N VAL A 131 -9.49 -4.71 7.87
CA VAL A 131 -9.26 -5.36 6.55
C VAL A 131 -10.45 -5.22 5.59
N VAL A 132 -11.65 -4.89 6.07
CA VAL A 132 -12.87 -5.08 5.28
C VAL A 132 -13.78 -3.86 5.33
N ASP A 133 -13.43 -2.82 4.57
CA ASP A 133 -14.33 -1.70 4.30
C ASP A 133 -15.25 -2.10 3.14
N ILE A 134 -16.43 -2.65 3.47
CA ILE A 134 -17.46 -2.89 2.47
C ILE A 134 -18.10 -1.54 2.12
N SER A 135 -17.47 -0.82 1.21
CA SER A 135 -18.00 0.45 0.78
C SER A 135 -19.03 0.20 -0.36
N TYR A 136 -20.26 0.71 -0.23
CA TYR A 136 -21.29 0.76 -1.29
C TYR A 136 -21.62 2.19 -1.75
N GLY A 137 -22.07 2.33 -3.00
CA GLY A 137 -22.38 3.61 -3.66
C GLY A 137 -21.18 4.26 -4.39
N ASP A 138 -21.39 5.40 -5.04
CA ASP A 138 -20.33 6.06 -5.82
C ASP A 138 -19.12 6.47 -4.96
N ARG A 139 -19.36 6.92 -3.72
CA ARG A 139 -18.29 7.33 -2.78
C ARG A 139 -17.39 6.18 -2.35
N ALA A 140 -17.95 4.99 -2.24
CA ALA A 140 -17.23 3.78 -1.94
C ALA A 140 -16.30 3.34 -3.06
N ARG A 141 -16.82 3.34 -4.29
CA ARG A 141 -16.03 3.05 -5.49
C ARG A 141 -14.89 4.06 -5.62
N ILE A 142 -15.16 5.34 -5.37
CA ILE A 142 -14.14 6.39 -5.32
C ILE A 142 -13.07 6.04 -4.27
N ARG A 143 -13.45 5.64 -3.05
CA ARG A 143 -12.50 5.28 -2.00
C ARG A 143 -11.64 4.07 -2.36
N THR A 144 -12.23 3.00 -2.90
CA THR A 144 -11.46 1.82 -3.34
C THR A 144 -10.51 2.18 -4.47
N VAL A 145 -10.99 2.93 -5.48
CA VAL A 145 -10.13 3.41 -6.59
C VAL A 145 -8.99 4.28 -6.06
N LEU A 146 -9.26 5.19 -5.13
CA LEU A 146 -8.23 6.03 -4.52
C LEU A 146 -7.25 5.19 -3.68
N TYR A 147 -7.72 4.19 -2.95
CA TYR A 147 -6.86 3.30 -2.16
C TYR A 147 -5.97 2.42 -3.04
N ASP A 148 -6.53 1.84 -4.11
CA ASP A 148 -5.77 1.05 -5.07
C ASP A 148 -4.79 1.92 -5.86
N GLU A 149 -5.21 3.10 -6.31
CA GLU A 149 -4.33 4.11 -6.91
C GLU A 149 -3.19 4.45 -5.95
N PHE A 150 -3.51 4.65 -4.67
CA PHE A 150 -2.53 4.99 -3.65
C PHE A 150 -1.52 3.85 -3.43
N ARG A 151 -1.99 2.61 -3.27
CA ARG A 151 -1.15 1.43 -3.08
C ARG A 151 -0.27 1.15 -4.30
N THR A 152 -0.82 1.24 -5.50
CA THR A 152 -0.08 0.98 -6.75
C THR A 152 0.92 2.09 -7.08
N SER A 153 0.65 3.33 -6.68
CA SER A 153 1.54 4.48 -6.92
C SER A 153 2.65 4.63 -5.88
N THR A 154 2.52 3.99 -4.71
CA THR A 154 3.48 4.10 -3.60
C THR A 154 4.91 3.72 -4.02
N PRO A 155 5.18 2.61 -4.75
CA PRO A 155 6.54 2.29 -5.20
C PRO A 155 7.15 3.35 -6.13
N ALA A 156 6.33 3.96 -6.99
CA ALA A 156 6.78 5.01 -7.89
C ALA A 156 7.05 6.33 -7.14
N PHE A 157 6.27 6.63 -6.09
CA PHE A 157 6.55 7.71 -5.16
C PHE A 157 7.88 7.50 -4.43
N GLU A 158 8.13 6.31 -3.87
CA GLU A 158 9.41 6.01 -3.21
C GLU A 158 10.61 6.12 -4.17
N SER A 159 10.42 5.72 -5.43
CA SER A 159 11.43 5.90 -6.48
C SER A 159 11.71 7.39 -6.73
N ALA A 160 10.67 8.21 -6.83
CA ALA A 160 10.79 9.66 -7.00
C ALA A 160 11.46 10.32 -5.79
N ARG A 161 11.11 9.89 -4.57
CA ARG A 161 11.68 10.36 -3.30
C ARG A 161 13.17 10.04 -3.22
N SER A 162 13.55 8.80 -3.51
CA SER A 162 14.96 8.39 -3.52
C SER A 162 15.78 9.15 -4.57
N PHE A 163 15.18 9.44 -5.74
CA PHE A 163 15.84 10.23 -6.76
C PHE A 163 16.07 11.69 -6.35
N LEU A 164 15.28 12.26 -5.42
CA LEU A 164 15.54 13.61 -4.90
C LEU A 164 16.90 13.72 -4.22
N ASP A 165 17.38 12.66 -3.56
CA ASP A 165 18.70 12.66 -2.91
C ASP A 165 19.82 12.73 -3.96
N VAL A 166 19.67 11.94 -5.04
CA VAL A 166 20.59 11.95 -6.18
C VAL A 166 20.58 13.31 -6.89
N ALA A 167 19.38 13.86 -7.13
CA ALA A 167 19.20 15.16 -7.76
C ALA A 167 19.78 16.30 -6.90
N GLU A 168 19.56 16.26 -5.58
CA GLU A 168 20.13 17.23 -4.64
C GLU A 168 21.67 17.16 -4.64
N ALA A 169 22.25 15.97 -4.52
CA ALA A 169 23.70 15.78 -4.56
C ALA A 169 24.29 16.28 -5.89
N GLY A 170 23.62 16.00 -7.01
CA GLY A 170 24.00 16.49 -8.32
C GLY A 170 23.97 18.01 -8.43
N VAL A 171 22.95 18.67 -7.88
CA VAL A 171 22.86 20.13 -7.86
C VAL A 171 23.94 20.75 -6.97
N LYS A 172 24.21 20.18 -5.79
CA LYS A 172 25.30 20.63 -4.90
C LYS A 172 26.67 20.48 -5.57
N ARG A 173 26.91 19.37 -6.28
CA ARG A 173 28.12 19.17 -7.08
C ARG A 173 28.26 20.25 -8.15
N LEU A 174 27.20 20.55 -8.90
CA LEU A 174 27.21 21.58 -9.94
C LEU A 174 27.41 23.00 -9.37
N GLN A 175 26.90 23.28 -8.16
CA GLN A 175 27.22 24.51 -7.43
C GLN A 175 28.71 24.62 -7.14
N ALA A 176 29.33 23.54 -6.65
CA ALA A 176 30.75 23.50 -6.33
C ALA A 176 31.65 23.61 -7.58
N GLU A 177 31.29 22.94 -8.68
CA GLU A 177 32.07 22.93 -9.92
C GLU A 177 31.94 24.23 -10.73
N ASN A 178 30.71 24.77 -10.86
CA ASN A 178 30.45 25.94 -11.70
C ASN A 178 29.18 26.70 -11.29
N ALA A 179 29.23 27.34 -10.12
CA ALA A 179 28.13 28.17 -9.60
C ALA A 179 27.65 29.27 -10.57
N ALA A 180 28.56 29.84 -11.37
CA ALA A 180 28.21 30.90 -12.33
C ALA A 180 27.31 30.39 -13.45
N ARG A 181 27.66 29.24 -14.06
CA ARG A 181 26.83 28.57 -15.06
C ARG A 181 25.47 28.16 -14.48
N LEU A 182 25.47 27.57 -13.29
CA LEU A 182 24.24 27.14 -12.64
C LEU A 182 23.31 28.34 -12.35
N THR A 183 23.86 29.44 -11.82
CA THR A 183 23.10 30.66 -11.55
C THR A 183 22.50 31.24 -12.83
N LYS A 184 23.26 31.26 -13.94
CA LYS A 184 22.78 31.72 -15.24
C LYS A 184 21.62 30.87 -15.78
N LEU A 185 21.68 29.55 -15.59
CA LEU A 185 20.67 28.61 -16.12
C LEU A 185 19.42 28.53 -15.23
N ALA A 186 19.61 28.42 -13.91
CA ALA A 186 18.59 28.01 -12.95
C ALA A 186 18.29 29.06 -11.86
N GLY A 187 18.96 30.23 -11.84
CA GLY A 187 18.78 31.20 -10.75
C GLY A 187 17.42 31.93 -10.80
N GLY A 188 16.97 32.28 -12.01
CA GLY A 188 15.77 33.09 -12.20
C GLY A 188 14.45 32.34 -12.07
N LYS A 189 14.41 31.06 -12.43
CA LYS A 189 13.18 30.24 -12.47
C LYS A 189 13.49 28.75 -12.34
N PHE A 190 12.45 27.98 -12.04
CA PHE A 190 12.52 26.52 -12.12
C PHE A 190 12.70 26.06 -13.57
N ILE A 191 13.69 25.21 -13.80
CA ILE A 191 13.96 24.59 -15.10
C ILE A 191 14.09 23.07 -14.95
N PRO A 192 13.79 22.27 -15.99
CA PRO A 192 13.99 20.83 -15.94
C PRO A 192 15.45 20.46 -15.68
N ILE A 193 15.67 19.45 -14.83
CA ILE A 193 17.02 19.02 -14.43
C ILE A 193 17.91 18.64 -15.62
N GLY A 194 17.34 18.05 -16.67
CA GLY A 194 18.05 17.73 -17.92
C GLY A 194 18.60 18.95 -18.68
N ARG A 195 18.10 20.17 -18.44
CA ARG A 195 18.69 21.39 -19.01
C ARG A 195 19.94 21.86 -18.27
N ILE A 196 20.14 21.38 -17.04
CA ILE A 196 21.32 21.70 -16.23
C ILE A 196 22.36 20.60 -16.39
N ASP A 197 21.91 19.35 -16.29
CA ASP A 197 22.71 18.13 -16.38
C ASP A 197 21.89 16.98 -16.99
N ALA A 198 22.24 16.62 -18.23
CA ALA A 198 21.57 15.55 -18.96
C ALA A 198 21.87 14.16 -18.39
N ASN A 199 23.03 13.95 -17.76
CA ASN A 199 23.38 12.68 -17.14
C ASN A 199 22.59 12.46 -15.85
N LEU A 200 22.34 13.54 -15.11
CA LEU A 200 21.47 13.49 -13.94
C LEU A 200 20.03 13.14 -14.32
N GLN A 201 19.52 13.71 -15.42
CA GLN A 201 18.18 13.35 -15.95
C GLN A 201 18.07 11.88 -16.37
N LYS A 202 19.13 11.29 -16.92
CA LYS A 202 19.15 9.85 -17.31
C LYS A 202 19.04 8.91 -16.11
N GLN A 203 19.40 9.37 -14.93
CA GLN A 203 19.27 8.61 -13.68
C GLN A 203 17.86 8.69 -13.08
N ALA A 204 16.98 9.53 -13.63
CA ALA A 204 15.61 9.61 -13.17
C ALA A 204 14.90 8.25 -13.33
N PRO A 205 14.09 7.82 -12.35
CA PRO A 205 13.36 6.56 -12.44
C PRO A 205 12.48 6.52 -13.70
N LYS A 206 12.45 5.36 -14.37
CA LYS A 206 11.66 5.17 -15.59
C LYS A 206 10.17 4.92 -15.32
N ASN A 207 9.84 4.54 -14.08
CA ASN A 207 8.48 4.25 -13.61
C ASN A 207 7.73 5.49 -13.12
N LEU A 208 8.23 6.70 -13.39
CA LEU A 208 7.52 7.92 -13.03
C LEU A 208 6.26 8.07 -13.91
N PRO A 209 5.10 8.43 -13.33
CA PRO A 209 3.89 8.71 -14.08
C PRO A 209 4.10 9.81 -15.10
N GLU A 210 3.34 9.75 -16.19
CA GLU A 210 3.34 10.77 -17.21
C GLU A 210 3.08 12.17 -16.62
N GLY A 211 3.76 13.19 -17.15
CA GLY A 211 3.66 14.56 -16.66
C GLY A 211 4.50 14.86 -15.40
N THR A 212 5.11 13.85 -14.78
CA THR A 212 6.07 14.05 -13.68
C THR A 212 7.33 14.74 -14.20
N ARG A 213 7.71 15.86 -13.56
CA ARG A 213 8.89 16.65 -13.94
C ARG A 213 9.75 16.92 -12.72
N ILE A 214 11.05 16.68 -12.84
CA ILE A 214 12.04 17.13 -11.85
C ILE A 214 12.57 18.50 -12.28
N LEU A 215 12.28 19.50 -11.46
CA LEU A 215 12.62 20.89 -11.71
C LEU A 215 13.61 21.39 -10.66
N VAL A 216 14.52 22.26 -11.09
CA VAL A 216 15.56 22.84 -10.25
C VAL A 216 15.52 24.36 -10.40
N ARG A 217 15.57 25.06 -9.28
CA ARG A 217 15.95 26.47 -9.21
C ARG A 217 17.16 26.57 -8.30
N ALA A 218 18.27 27.12 -8.79
CA ALA A 218 19.52 27.17 -8.05
C ALA A 218 20.42 28.34 -8.48
N ASN A 219 21.15 28.90 -7.52
CA ASN A 219 22.22 29.87 -7.73
C ASN A 219 23.46 29.47 -6.90
N LYS A 220 24.43 30.37 -6.70
CA LYS A 220 25.65 30.09 -5.92
C LYS A 220 25.42 29.64 -4.46
N GLU A 221 24.33 30.06 -3.83
CA GLU A 221 24.11 29.88 -2.38
C GLU A 221 22.81 29.14 -2.05
N ALA A 222 21.86 29.12 -2.98
CA ALA A 222 20.51 28.62 -2.78
C ALA A 222 20.16 27.57 -3.84
N TYR A 223 19.50 26.49 -3.43
CA TYR A 223 18.91 25.52 -4.35
C TYR A 223 17.56 25.03 -3.84
N LYS A 224 16.69 24.70 -4.80
CA LYS A 224 15.43 24.00 -4.56
C LYS A 224 15.20 23.04 -5.73
N VAL A 225 15.17 21.75 -5.42
CA VAL A 225 14.89 20.66 -6.36
C VAL A 225 13.51 20.13 -6.03
N ILE A 226 12.58 20.15 -6.98
CA ILE A 226 11.20 19.71 -6.77
C ILE A 226 10.78 18.68 -7.81
N VAL A 227 9.97 17.74 -7.39
CA VAL A 227 9.18 16.87 -8.24
C VAL A 227 7.79 17.49 -8.37
N HIS A 228 7.47 17.96 -9.57
CA HIS A 228 6.14 18.44 -9.92
C HIS A 228 5.33 17.31 -10.57
N GLY A 229 4.14 17.01 -10.05
CA GLY A 229 3.32 15.91 -10.55
C GLY A 229 2.30 15.38 -9.53
N PRO A 230 1.71 14.21 -9.79
CA PRO A 230 0.60 13.66 -9.00
C PRO A 230 1.02 13.16 -7.60
N PHE A 231 2.32 13.16 -7.32
CA PHE A 231 2.90 12.60 -6.11
C PHE A 231 2.88 13.52 -4.90
N CYS A 232 2.54 14.80 -5.06
CA CYS A 232 2.60 15.73 -3.93
C CYS A 232 1.67 15.33 -2.78
N ARG A 233 0.46 14.84 -3.09
CA ARG A 233 -0.47 14.29 -2.08
C ARG A 233 0.13 13.14 -1.26
N TYR A 234 1.01 12.35 -1.87
CA TYR A 234 1.71 11.24 -1.19
C TYR A 234 2.81 11.77 -0.28
N ALA A 235 3.60 12.75 -0.75
CA ALA A 235 4.58 13.44 0.07
C ALA A 235 3.94 14.09 1.30
N TYR A 236 2.75 14.70 1.16
CA TYR A 236 2.04 15.30 2.29
C TYR A 236 1.72 14.28 3.40
N VAL A 237 1.47 13.02 3.05
CA VAL A 237 1.14 11.95 4.00
C VAL A 237 2.39 11.24 4.53
N PHE A 238 3.33 10.90 3.66
CA PHE A 238 4.45 10.02 4.00
C PHE A 238 5.78 10.73 4.28
N ALA A 239 5.96 11.94 3.76
CA ALA A 239 7.20 12.71 3.86
C ALA A 239 6.89 14.22 3.94
N PRO A 240 6.13 14.66 4.96
CA PRO A 240 5.64 16.04 5.07
C PRO A 240 6.79 17.07 5.09
N GLU A 241 7.99 16.67 5.50
CA GLU A 241 9.19 17.51 5.47
C GLU A 241 9.65 17.91 4.06
N LEU A 242 9.22 17.18 3.02
CA LEU A 242 9.51 17.48 1.62
C LEU A 242 8.52 18.48 1.01
N ILE A 243 7.51 18.91 1.77
CA ILE A 243 6.49 19.84 1.30
C ILE A 243 6.97 21.27 1.47
N ASP A 244 7.07 22.02 0.37
CA ASP A 244 7.51 23.43 0.40
C ASP A 244 6.43 24.30 1.07
N PRO A 245 6.65 24.80 2.31
CA PRO A 245 5.61 25.51 3.04
C PRO A 245 5.22 26.83 2.36
N LYS A 246 6.04 27.37 1.46
CA LYS A 246 5.67 28.57 0.67
C LYS A 246 4.70 28.28 -0.46
N ARG A 247 4.57 27.02 -0.89
CA ARG A 247 3.80 26.61 -2.08
C ARG A 247 2.54 25.83 -1.73
N VAL A 248 2.33 25.49 -0.46
CA VAL A 248 1.07 24.93 0.00
C VAL A 248 0.09 26.07 0.25
N LYS A 249 -1.01 26.06 -0.48
CA LYS A 249 -2.25 26.71 -0.04
C LYS A 249 -3.03 25.63 0.66
N ASP A 250 -3.27 25.81 1.97
CA ASP A 250 -3.95 24.90 2.91
C ASP A 250 -4.52 23.58 2.33
N GLY A 251 -4.01 22.45 2.81
CA GLY A 251 -4.56 21.10 2.57
C GLY A 251 -3.82 20.27 1.51
N LEU A 252 -4.53 19.27 0.96
CA LEU A 252 -4.00 18.26 0.02
C LEU A 252 -3.69 18.79 -1.39
N ASN A 253 -3.99 20.07 -1.67
CA ASN A 253 -3.84 20.71 -2.98
C ASN A 253 -2.40 21.20 -3.21
N CYS A 254 -1.41 20.36 -2.93
CA CYS A 254 -0.03 20.67 -3.22
C CYS A 254 0.35 20.15 -4.63
N THR A 255 1.18 20.91 -5.35
CA THR A 255 1.53 20.61 -6.75
C THR A 255 2.94 20.06 -6.93
N ALA A 256 3.79 20.22 -5.91
CA ALA A 256 5.15 19.75 -5.93
C ALA A 256 5.70 19.53 -4.51
N PHE A 257 6.64 18.60 -4.39
CA PHE A 257 7.42 18.32 -3.18
C PHE A 257 8.90 18.23 -3.57
N GLY A 258 9.83 18.35 -2.62
CA GLY A 258 11.24 18.42 -2.98
C GLY A 258 12.19 18.60 -1.81
N ARG A 259 13.43 18.95 -2.16
CA ARG A 259 14.51 19.29 -1.22
C ARG A 259 15.06 20.68 -1.53
N TRP A 260 15.44 21.39 -0.48
CA TRP A 260 16.06 22.71 -0.58
C TRP A 260 16.97 22.95 0.62
N ASN A 261 17.90 23.89 0.48
CA ASN A 261 18.58 24.47 1.63
C ASN A 261 17.83 25.70 2.15
N GLU A 262 18.27 26.25 3.28
CA GLU A 262 17.65 27.41 3.92
C GLU A 262 17.52 28.62 2.98
N ALA A 263 18.56 28.91 2.18
CA ALA A 263 18.52 29.99 1.22
C ALA A 263 17.54 29.70 0.07
N GLY A 264 17.45 28.44 -0.37
CA GLY A 264 16.52 27.95 -1.39
C GLY A 264 15.06 27.97 -0.95
N LEU A 265 14.77 27.91 0.35
CA LEU A 265 13.41 28.10 0.87
C LEU A 265 12.85 29.46 0.43
N LYS A 266 13.70 30.47 0.23
CA LYS A 266 13.28 31.82 -0.16
C LYS A 266 12.77 31.90 -1.62
N PHE A 267 13.10 30.92 -2.46
CA PHE A 267 12.70 30.83 -3.86
C PHE A 267 11.23 30.51 -4.13
#